data_AF-A0A2T5AF71-F1
#
_entry.id   AF-A0A2T5AF71-F1
#
_cell.length_a   1.000
_cell.length_b   1.000
_cell.length_c   1.000
_cell.angle_alpha   90.00
_cell.angle_beta   90.00
_cell.angle_gamma   90.00
#
_symmetry.space_group_name_H-M   'P 1'
#
loop_
_entity.id
_entity.type
_entity.pdbx_description
1 polymer ?
#
loop_
_entity_poly.entity_id
_entity_poly.type
_entity_poly.pdbx_seq_one_letter_code
_entity_poly.pdbx_strand_id
1 'polypeptide(L)'
;MQGTVDGFRYGAVTPVAAYLIACLGGALGLRCIVRSLRNDQSWKAGWLALGAAAIGSGIWTMHFIAMLGFEVAETGIRYDRGLTLLSLAVAIVVVGIGVFIVGYRGAGKITLAVAGVITGIGVAAMHYLGMAAVQVNGDIELDTFTVILSVVIAIVAATAALWAAVSIRGFMASLGASLVMGVAVSGMHYTAMAAVSVHVHGTGDGSFSGDSPGSLLFPMLVGPAAFLLLAGVVVMFDPLLVLGDGEWNESQAKSGTRQGTSAADDIQEPAPQHSNALLGGPVIAARPRQEQAYPRQEQAYPRQDQYPTAPQPPTPQWAPPPTSQDW
;
A
#
# COMPACT_ATOMS: atom_id res chain seq x y z
N MET A 1 -0.97 14.18 44.42
CA MET A 1 -0.98 15.34 43.52
C MET A 1 -1.51 14.84 42.19
N GLN A 2 -2.62 15.40 41.70
CA GLN A 2 -3.21 15.03 40.42
C GLN A 2 -2.29 15.57 39.32
N GLY A 3 -1.50 14.69 38.69
CA GLY A 3 -0.67 15.03 37.55
C GLY A 3 -1.56 15.24 36.34
N THR A 4 -1.88 16.50 36.04
CA THR A 4 -2.41 16.88 34.73
C THR A 4 -1.43 16.41 33.67
N VAL A 5 -1.92 15.58 32.76
CA VAL A 5 -1.21 15.21 31.53
C VAL A 5 -1.04 16.50 30.72
N ASP A 6 0.07 17.21 30.91
CA ASP A 6 0.54 18.25 29.99
C ASP A 6 1.01 17.54 28.71
N GLY A 7 0.03 17.04 27.96
CA GLY A 7 0.16 15.91 27.04
C GLY A 7 0.99 16.13 25.77
N PHE A 8 1.65 17.28 25.59
CA PHE A 8 2.56 17.48 24.46
C PHE A 8 3.57 18.60 24.74
N ARG A 9 4.82 18.26 25.05
CA ARG A 9 5.92 19.25 25.21
C ARG A 9 6.18 20.10 23.95
N TYR A 10 5.69 19.65 22.79
CA TYR A 10 5.70 20.36 21.48
C TYR A 10 4.29 20.63 20.90
N GLY A 11 3.22 20.48 21.68
CA GLY A 11 1.83 20.61 21.19
C GLY A 11 1.44 19.53 20.17
N ALA A 12 0.42 19.80 19.35
CA ALA A 12 -0.06 18.88 18.30
C ALA A 12 0.96 18.59 17.18
N VAL A 13 2.17 19.13 17.24
CA VAL A 13 3.20 18.98 16.19
C VAL A 13 3.71 17.54 16.10
N THR A 14 4.00 16.88 17.23
CA THR A 14 4.48 15.49 17.24
C THR A 14 3.46 14.48 16.72
N PRO A 15 2.17 14.49 17.15
CA PRO A 15 1.18 13.56 16.61
C PRO A 15 0.87 13.83 15.13
N VAL A 16 0.88 15.10 14.72
CA VAL A 16 0.70 15.46 13.30
C VAL A 16 1.89 14.99 12.46
N ALA A 17 3.12 15.20 12.91
CA ALA A 17 4.31 14.71 12.22
C ALA A 17 4.32 13.18 12.10
N ALA A 18 3.96 12.47 13.19
CA ALA A 18 3.83 11.02 13.21
C ALA A 18 2.79 10.55 12.18
N TYR A 19 1.61 11.18 12.16
CA TYR A 19 0.56 10.90 11.18
C TYR A 19 1.02 11.15 9.74
N LEU A 20 1.68 12.26 9.46
CA LEU A 20 2.19 12.59 8.12
C LEU A 20 3.22 11.57 7.64
N ILE A 21 4.11 11.10 8.52
CA ILE A 21 5.09 10.06 8.16
C ILE A 21 4.41 8.71 7.90
N ALA A 22 3.39 8.34 8.68
CA ALA A 22 2.60 7.15 8.38
C ALA A 22 1.89 7.25 7.02
N CYS A 23 1.31 8.41 6.71
CA CYS A 23 0.70 8.68 5.41
C CYS A 23 1.74 8.58 4.29
N LEU A 24 2.93 9.14 4.47
CA LEU A 24 4.02 9.07 3.50
C LEU A 24 4.43 7.61 3.24
N GLY A 25 4.72 6.83 4.29
CA GLY A 25 5.07 5.42 4.17
C GLY A 25 3.98 4.59 3.48
N GLY A 26 2.72 4.84 3.84
CA GLY A 26 1.55 4.21 3.20
C GLY A 26 1.42 4.57 1.72
N ALA A 27 1.55 5.86 1.36
CA ALA A 27 1.45 6.33 -0.02
C ALA A 27 2.56 5.75 -0.90
N LEU A 28 3.80 5.76 -0.42
CA LEU A 28 4.95 5.21 -1.13
C LEU A 28 4.85 3.70 -1.29
N GLY A 29 4.48 3.02 -0.20
CA GLY A 29 4.20 1.60 -0.18
C GLY A 29 3.17 1.19 -1.23
N LEU A 30 2.02 1.83 -1.18
CA LEU A 30 0.90 1.59 -2.07
C LEU A 30 1.32 1.76 -3.54
N ARG A 31 2.05 2.83 -3.87
CA ARG A 31 2.54 3.07 -5.24
C ARG A 31 3.51 1.99 -5.72
N CYS A 32 4.44 1.57 -4.87
CA CYS A 32 5.40 0.52 -5.21
C CYS A 32 4.68 -0.81 -5.47
N ILE A 33 3.68 -1.14 -4.64
CA ILE A 33 2.89 -2.38 -4.78
C ILE A 33 2.04 -2.32 -6.05
N VAL A 34 1.31 -1.23 -6.29
CA VAL A 34 0.48 -1.06 -7.49
C VAL A 34 1.33 -1.12 -8.75
N ARG A 35 2.53 -0.53 -8.74
CA ARG A 35 3.48 -0.63 -9.87
C ARG A 35 3.91 -2.06 -10.13
N SER A 36 4.28 -2.80 -9.07
CA SER A 36 4.68 -4.20 -9.14
C SER A 36 3.61 -5.09 -9.80
N LEU A 37 2.34 -4.77 -9.58
CA LEU A 37 1.20 -5.51 -10.13
C LEU A 37 0.87 -5.16 -11.59
N ARG A 38 1.37 -4.04 -12.13
CA ARG A 38 0.99 -3.54 -13.47
C ARG A 38 2.04 -3.75 -14.54
N ASN A 39 3.31 -3.97 -14.19
CA ASN A 39 4.39 -4.08 -15.18
C ASN A 39 5.06 -5.47 -15.14
N ASP A 40 4.61 -6.37 -16.02
CA ASP A 40 5.13 -7.75 -16.13
C ASP A 40 6.62 -7.81 -16.52
N GLN A 41 7.18 -6.73 -17.07
CA GLN A 41 8.60 -6.64 -17.46
C GLN A 41 9.52 -6.08 -16.35
N SER A 42 8.97 -5.66 -15.20
CA SER A 42 9.77 -5.13 -14.09
C SER A 42 10.06 -6.18 -13.02
N TRP A 43 11.10 -5.96 -12.21
CA TRP A 43 11.43 -6.80 -11.07
C TRP A 43 10.34 -6.73 -9.99
N LYS A 44 9.28 -7.54 -10.16
CA LYS A 44 8.07 -7.58 -9.31
C LYS A 44 8.44 -7.67 -7.82
N ALA A 45 9.32 -8.60 -7.47
CA ALA A 45 9.77 -8.81 -6.10
C ALA A 45 10.50 -7.59 -5.52
N GLY A 46 11.33 -6.90 -6.31
CA GLY A 46 12.05 -5.69 -5.88
C GLY A 46 11.09 -4.55 -5.50
N TRP A 47 10.04 -4.33 -6.29
CA TRP A 47 9.03 -3.31 -5.99
C TRP A 47 8.14 -3.67 -4.78
N LEU A 48 7.80 -4.96 -4.60
CA LEU A 48 7.09 -5.40 -3.40
C LEU A 48 7.95 -5.23 -2.15
N ALA A 49 9.25 -5.55 -2.24
CA ALA A 49 10.21 -5.35 -1.16
C ALA A 49 10.38 -3.86 -0.81
N LEU A 50 10.52 -2.99 -1.82
CA LEU A 50 10.60 -1.55 -1.63
C LEU A 50 9.31 -1.00 -0.97
N GLY A 51 8.15 -1.44 -1.44
CA GLY A 51 6.86 -1.04 -0.88
C GLY A 51 6.68 -1.49 0.57
N ALA A 52 7.04 -2.74 0.88
CA ALA A 52 7.02 -3.26 2.24
C ALA A 52 7.99 -2.53 3.18
N ALA A 53 9.21 -2.25 2.71
CA ALA A 53 10.18 -1.47 3.45
C ALA A 53 9.69 -0.05 3.73
N ALA A 54 9.03 0.60 2.77
CA ALA A 54 8.44 1.93 2.94
C ALA A 54 7.29 1.93 3.95
N ILE A 55 6.35 0.97 3.87
CA ILE A 55 5.24 0.86 4.81
C ILE A 55 5.78 0.55 6.22
N GLY A 56 6.64 -0.46 6.35
CA GLY A 56 7.23 -0.87 7.63
C GLY A 56 8.03 0.26 8.28
N SER A 57 8.88 0.95 7.51
CA SER A 57 9.63 2.11 7.99
C SER A 57 8.72 3.26 8.39
N GLY A 58 7.64 3.52 7.64
CA GLY A 58 6.65 4.55 7.97
C GLY A 58 5.92 4.27 9.28
N ILE A 59 5.41 3.03 9.47
CA ILE A 59 4.74 2.61 10.70
C ILE A 59 5.71 2.70 11.89
N TRP A 60 6.94 2.19 11.74
CA TRP A 60 7.95 2.24 12.79
C TRP A 60 8.34 3.67 13.16
N THR A 61 8.62 4.51 12.17
CA THR A 61 9.02 5.92 12.40
C THR A 61 7.90 6.70 13.06
N MET A 62 6.66 6.51 12.60
CA MET A 62 5.48 7.09 13.23
C MET A 62 5.33 6.66 14.69
N HIS A 63 5.52 5.36 15.00
CA HIS A 63 5.40 4.84 16.35
C HIS A 63 6.37 5.51 17.32
N PHE A 64 7.65 5.64 16.94
CA PHE A 64 8.66 6.27 17.78
C PHE A 64 8.48 7.79 17.89
N ILE A 65 8.09 8.49 16.81
CA ILE A 65 7.77 9.93 16.89
C ILE A 65 6.58 10.18 17.82
N ALA A 66 5.56 9.31 17.77
CA ALA A 66 4.43 9.42 18.66
C ALA A 66 4.82 9.17 20.13
N MET A 67 5.68 8.18 20.41
CA MET A 67 6.22 7.95 21.76
C MET A 67 7.07 9.12 22.29
N LEU A 68 7.90 9.75 21.44
CA LEU A 68 8.63 10.98 21.81
C LEU A 68 7.69 12.13 22.20
N GLY A 69 6.46 12.15 21.67
CA GLY A 69 5.43 13.11 22.06
C GLY A 69 4.90 12.92 23.49
N PHE A 70 4.96 11.69 24.02
CA PHE A 70 4.45 11.30 25.33
C PHE A 70 5.53 11.21 26.42
N GLU A 71 6.79 11.51 26.11
CA GLU A 71 7.89 11.41 27.08
C GLU A 71 7.63 12.33 28.29
N VAL A 72 7.22 11.72 29.41
CA VAL A 72 6.90 12.39 30.67
C VAL A 72 8.16 12.99 31.25
N ALA A 73 8.08 14.28 31.61
CA ALA A 73 9.18 15.20 31.85
C ALA A 73 10.14 14.87 33.02
N GLU A 74 10.04 13.73 33.71
CA GLU A 74 10.75 13.51 34.99
C GLU A 74 11.54 12.20 35.12
N THR A 75 11.56 11.31 34.13
CA THR A 75 12.37 10.07 34.21
C THR A 75 13.27 9.94 32.99
N GLY A 76 14.58 9.75 33.18
CA GLY A 76 15.52 9.46 32.09
C GLY A 76 15.19 8.14 31.42
N ILE A 77 14.48 8.18 30.31
CA ILE A 77 14.05 6.99 29.57
C ILE A 77 15.23 6.46 28.74
N ARG A 78 15.68 5.23 29.01
CA ARG A 78 16.73 4.62 28.18
C ARG A 78 16.09 3.75 27.11
N TYR A 79 16.57 3.88 25.87
CA TYR A 79 16.16 3.04 24.77
C TYR A 79 17.18 1.95 24.49
N ASP A 80 16.74 0.69 24.47
CA ASP A 80 17.59 -0.42 24.06
C ASP A 80 17.74 -0.44 22.53
N ARG A 81 18.96 -0.21 22.04
CA ARG A 81 19.27 -0.17 20.60
C ARG A 81 18.93 -1.49 19.89
N GLY A 82 19.12 -2.62 20.56
CA GLY A 82 18.85 -3.95 20.00
C GLY A 82 17.37 -4.19 19.80
N LEU A 83 16.54 -3.94 20.82
CA LEU A 83 15.08 -4.08 20.73
C LEU A 83 14.47 -3.08 19.75
N THR A 84 15.02 -1.87 19.69
CA THR A 84 14.57 -0.84 18.74
C THR A 84 14.85 -1.23 17.29
N LEU A 85 16.03 -1.82 17.01
CA LEU A 85 16.36 -2.31 15.67
C LEU A 85 15.55 -3.57 15.32
N LEU A 86 15.33 -4.43 16.31
CA LEU A 86 14.51 -5.62 16.16
C LEU A 86 13.05 -5.26 15.83
N SER A 87 12.48 -4.23 16.46
CA SER A 87 11.13 -3.76 16.14
C SER A 87 11.04 -3.24 14.71
N LEU A 88 12.04 -2.49 14.23
CA LEU A 88 12.11 -2.06 12.81
C LEU A 88 12.17 -3.25 11.86
N ALA A 89 13.03 -4.23 12.16
CA ALA A 89 13.17 -5.44 11.34
C ALA A 89 11.85 -6.23 11.29
N VAL A 90 11.19 -6.40 12.45
CA VAL A 90 9.88 -7.06 12.55
C VAL A 90 8.84 -6.29 11.71
N ALA A 91 8.82 -4.96 11.77
CA ALA A 91 7.92 -4.13 10.97
C ALA A 91 8.04 -4.45 9.47
N ILE A 92 9.27 -4.41 8.95
CA ILE A 92 9.55 -4.59 7.52
C ILE A 92 9.25 -6.03 7.10
N VAL A 93 9.66 -7.03 7.87
CA VAL A 93 9.47 -8.44 7.54
C VAL A 93 8.00 -8.82 7.54
N VAL A 94 7.26 -8.45 8.59
CA VAL A 94 5.84 -8.79 8.73
C VAL A 94 5.01 -8.13 7.64
N VAL A 95 5.22 -6.84 7.40
CA VAL A 95 4.54 -6.12 6.31
C VAL A 95 4.94 -6.71 4.96
N GLY A 96 6.21 -7.07 4.79
CA GLY A 96 6.70 -7.80 3.63
C GLY A 96 5.94 -9.09 3.38
N ILE A 97 5.78 -9.94 4.39
CA ILE A 97 5.03 -11.19 4.27
C ILE A 97 3.60 -10.92 3.77
N GLY A 98 2.89 -9.95 4.37
CA GLY A 98 1.54 -9.59 3.96
C GLY A 98 1.47 -9.10 2.51
N VAL A 99 2.35 -8.17 2.15
CA VAL A 99 2.42 -7.57 0.81
C VAL A 99 2.80 -8.62 -0.24
N PHE A 100 3.72 -9.53 0.04
CA PHE A 100 4.10 -10.61 -0.88
C PHE A 100 2.98 -11.64 -1.04
N ILE A 101 2.33 -12.06 0.04
CA ILE A 101 1.19 -12.98 -0.03
C ILE A 101 0.12 -12.42 -0.98
N VAL A 102 -0.25 -11.16 -0.78
CA VAL A 102 -1.29 -10.49 -1.58
C VAL A 102 -0.79 -10.17 -2.99
N GLY A 103 0.48 -9.79 -3.15
CA GLY A 103 1.08 -9.45 -4.44
C GLY A 103 1.22 -10.64 -5.39
N TYR A 104 1.38 -11.86 -4.87
CA TYR A 104 1.48 -13.08 -5.67
C TYR A 104 0.17 -13.87 -5.77
N ARG A 105 -0.65 -13.92 -4.71
CA ARG A 105 -1.91 -14.68 -4.69
C ARG A 105 -3.16 -13.84 -5.02
N GLY A 106 -3.02 -12.52 -5.14
CA GLY A 106 -4.10 -11.59 -5.46
C GLY A 106 -5.07 -11.31 -4.31
N ALA A 107 -6.16 -10.59 -4.63
CA ALA A 107 -7.13 -10.04 -3.68
C ALA A 107 -8.21 -11.03 -3.19
N GLY A 108 -7.94 -12.33 -3.17
CA GLY A 108 -8.90 -13.33 -2.68
C GLY A 108 -9.27 -13.07 -1.22
N LYS A 109 -10.56 -13.23 -0.86
CA LYS A 109 -11.05 -12.96 0.51
C LYS A 109 -10.24 -13.69 1.59
N ILE A 110 -9.92 -14.97 1.35
CA ILE A 110 -9.11 -15.79 2.26
C ILE A 110 -7.67 -15.30 2.31
N THR A 111 -7.07 -14.95 1.16
CA THR A 111 -5.71 -14.41 1.08
C THR A 111 -5.59 -13.12 1.89
N LEU A 112 -6.55 -12.20 1.73
CA LEU A 112 -6.57 -10.93 2.47
C LEU A 112 -6.78 -11.16 3.97
N ALA A 113 -7.65 -12.09 4.37
CA ALA A 113 -7.85 -12.40 5.77
C ALA A 113 -6.57 -12.97 6.41
N VAL A 114 -5.92 -13.94 5.78
CA VAL A 114 -4.68 -14.55 6.29
C VAL A 114 -3.54 -13.53 6.31
N ALA A 115 -3.33 -12.79 5.22
CA ALA A 115 -2.29 -11.78 5.14
C ALA A 115 -2.53 -10.64 6.13
N GLY A 116 -3.79 -10.20 6.30
CA GLY A 116 -4.19 -9.17 7.24
C GLY A 116 -4.00 -9.59 8.70
N VAL A 117 -4.34 -10.82 9.07
CA VAL A 117 -4.07 -11.37 10.40
C VAL A 117 -2.58 -11.43 10.69
N ILE A 118 -1.79 -12.00 9.78
CA ILE A 118 -0.32 -12.09 9.94
C ILE A 118 0.28 -10.70 10.09
N THR A 119 -0.11 -9.79 9.20
CA THR A 119 0.42 -8.43 9.18
C THR A 119 0.00 -7.65 10.42
N GLY A 120 -1.28 -7.73 10.81
CA GLY A 120 -1.81 -7.03 11.98
C GLY A 120 -1.20 -7.51 13.29
N ILE A 121 -1.07 -8.83 13.48
CA ILE A 121 -0.43 -9.40 14.67
C ILE A 121 1.03 -8.94 14.74
N GLY A 122 1.78 -8.97 13.63
CA GLY A 122 3.17 -8.56 13.68
C GLY A 122 3.36 -7.04 13.78
N VAL A 123 2.43 -6.22 13.29
CA VAL A 123 2.42 -4.76 13.55
C VAL A 123 2.14 -4.47 15.03
N ALA A 124 1.20 -5.20 15.65
CA ALA A 124 0.98 -5.12 17.08
C ALA A 124 2.21 -5.61 17.87
N ALA A 125 2.84 -6.70 17.45
CA ALA A 125 4.08 -7.18 18.05
C ALA A 125 5.20 -6.14 17.94
N MET A 126 5.36 -5.47 16.80
CA MET A 126 6.30 -4.37 16.64
C MET A 126 6.03 -3.24 17.62
N HIS A 127 4.76 -2.85 17.79
CA HIS A 127 4.35 -1.81 18.73
C HIS A 127 4.73 -2.18 20.17
N TYR A 128 4.37 -3.37 20.63
CA TYR A 128 4.68 -3.81 22.00
C TYR A 128 6.19 -4.05 22.21
N LEU A 129 6.92 -4.46 21.17
CA LEU A 129 8.37 -4.59 21.22
C LEU A 129 9.07 -3.23 21.28
N GLY A 130 8.51 -2.22 20.58
CA GLY A 130 8.93 -0.82 20.68
C GLY A 130 8.69 -0.25 22.08
N MET A 131 7.52 -0.53 22.67
CA MET A 131 7.23 -0.20 24.06
C MET A 131 8.17 -0.91 25.04
N ALA A 132 8.49 -2.19 24.83
CA ALA A 132 9.43 -2.93 25.67
C ALA A 132 10.88 -2.43 25.55
N ALA A 133 11.22 -1.70 24.48
CA ALA A 133 12.51 -1.04 24.35
C ALA A 133 12.66 0.17 25.27
N VAL A 134 11.56 0.70 25.80
CA VAL A 134 11.48 1.82 26.74
C VAL A 134 11.78 1.30 28.15
N GLN A 135 12.95 1.65 28.70
CA GLN A 135 13.27 1.35 30.10
C GLN A 135 12.79 2.49 30.99
N VAL A 136 11.75 2.24 31.78
CA VAL A 136 11.20 3.18 32.78
C VAL A 136 11.43 2.61 34.19
N ASN A 137 11.76 3.46 35.16
CA ASN A 137 11.84 3.07 36.58
C ASN A 137 10.42 3.00 37.18
N GLY A 138 9.64 2.01 36.77
CA GLY A 138 8.27 1.80 37.25
C GLY A 138 7.67 0.52 36.67
N ASP A 139 6.56 0.08 37.25
CA ASP A 139 5.81 -1.07 36.72
C ASP A 139 4.87 -0.59 35.61
N ILE A 140 4.98 -1.23 34.44
CA ILE A 140 4.10 -1.01 33.29
C ILE A 140 2.99 -2.05 33.38
N GLU A 141 1.80 -1.62 33.78
CA GLU A 141 0.61 -2.47 33.76
C GLU A 141 -0.12 -2.30 32.43
N LEU A 142 -0.33 -3.43 31.74
CA LEU A 142 -1.09 -3.51 30.50
C LEU A 142 -2.50 -4.01 30.80
N ASP A 143 -3.50 -3.19 30.48
CA ASP A 143 -4.87 -3.69 30.45
C ASP A 143 -5.05 -4.66 29.28
N THR A 144 -5.25 -5.94 29.62
CA THR A 144 -5.37 -7.02 28.64
C THR A 144 -6.53 -6.77 27.66
N PHE A 145 -7.62 -6.15 28.11
CA PHE A 145 -8.77 -5.88 27.24
C PHE A 145 -8.42 -4.84 26.16
N THR A 146 -7.81 -3.72 26.56
CA THR A 146 -7.41 -2.67 25.62
C THR A 146 -6.26 -3.12 24.71
N VAL A 147 -5.38 -4.02 25.18
CA VAL A 147 -4.37 -4.69 24.33
C VAL A 147 -5.03 -5.55 23.26
N ILE A 148 -6.01 -6.40 23.61
CA ILE A 148 -6.72 -7.22 22.62
C ILE A 148 -7.44 -6.31 21.61
N LEU A 149 -8.05 -5.21 22.07
CA LEU A 149 -8.72 -4.25 21.20
C LEU A 149 -7.74 -3.61 20.21
N SER A 150 -6.55 -3.21 20.65
CA SER A 150 -5.53 -2.63 19.77
C SER A 150 -5.08 -3.64 18.71
N VAL A 151 -4.91 -4.92 19.07
CA VAL A 151 -4.56 -6.00 18.14
C VAL A 151 -5.66 -6.22 17.10
N VAL A 152 -6.92 -6.20 17.51
CA VAL A 152 -8.07 -6.29 16.58
C VAL A 152 -8.06 -5.11 15.60
N ILE A 153 -7.85 -3.88 16.10
CA ILE A 153 -7.72 -2.69 15.24
C ILE A 153 -6.54 -2.85 14.28
N ALA A 154 -5.40 -3.37 14.73
CA ALA A 154 -4.23 -3.63 13.89
C ALA A 154 -4.54 -4.61 12.76
N ILE A 155 -5.25 -5.71 13.04
CA ILE A 155 -5.67 -6.70 12.04
C ILE A 155 -6.63 -6.08 11.01
N VAL A 156 -7.62 -5.33 11.46
CA VAL A 156 -8.57 -4.64 10.56
C VAL A 156 -7.85 -3.61 9.69
N ALA A 157 -7.00 -2.79 10.30
CA ALA A 157 -6.20 -1.77 9.60
C ALA A 157 -5.27 -2.41 8.56
N ALA A 158 -4.55 -3.48 8.91
CA ALA A 158 -3.67 -4.20 8.01
C ALA A 158 -4.43 -4.86 6.86
N THR A 159 -5.59 -5.46 7.14
CA THR A 159 -6.46 -6.05 6.11
C THR A 159 -6.96 -4.98 5.14
N ALA A 160 -7.41 -3.83 5.66
CA ALA A 160 -7.88 -2.71 4.85
C ALA A 160 -6.74 -2.11 4.00
N ALA A 161 -5.54 -1.97 4.56
CA ALA A 161 -4.35 -1.51 3.85
C ALA A 161 -3.95 -2.46 2.70
N LEU A 162 -3.93 -3.76 2.97
CA LEU A 162 -3.63 -4.77 1.95
C LEU A 162 -4.71 -4.83 0.87
N TRP A 163 -5.98 -4.68 1.24
CA TRP A 163 -7.08 -4.59 0.28
C TRP A 163 -6.97 -3.32 -0.57
N ALA A 164 -6.66 -2.17 0.04
CA ALA A 164 -6.39 -0.93 -0.66
C ALA A 164 -5.22 -1.09 -1.65
N ALA A 165 -4.17 -1.83 -1.27
CA ALA A 165 -3.00 -2.12 -2.10
C ALA A 165 -3.30 -2.80 -3.43
N VAL A 166 -4.37 -3.60 -3.48
CA VAL A 166 -4.76 -4.34 -4.68
C VAL A 166 -6.02 -3.80 -5.35
N SER A 167 -6.86 -3.06 -4.63
CA SER A 167 -8.14 -2.57 -5.14
C SER A 167 -8.05 -1.15 -5.70
N ILE A 168 -7.16 -0.32 -5.19
CA ILE A 168 -7.13 1.11 -5.49
C ILE A 168 -6.31 1.39 -6.75
N ARG A 169 -6.87 2.25 -7.62
CA ARG A 169 -6.27 2.62 -8.91
C ARG A 169 -6.23 4.14 -9.04
N GLY A 170 -5.11 4.65 -9.55
CA GLY A 170 -4.88 6.08 -9.78
C GLY A 170 -4.31 6.83 -8.58
N PHE A 171 -3.71 7.99 -8.86
CA PHE A 171 -2.99 8.80 -7.89
C PHE A 171 -3.87 9.31 -6.74
N MET A 172 -5.03 9.89 -7.04
CA MET A 172 -5.88 10.55 -6.04
C MET A 172 -6.52 9.55 -5.07
N ALA A 173 -6.93 8.39 -5.59
CA ALA A 173 -7.46 7.33 -4.75
C ALA A 173 -6.36 6.73 -3.84
N SER A 174 -5.12 6.61 -4.34
CA SER A 174 -3.97 6.18 -3.54
C SER A 174 -3.63 7.18 -2.43
N LEU A 175 -3.74 8.48 -2.71
CA LEU A 175 -3.56 9.53 -1.72
C LEU A 175 -4.64 9.44 -0.63
N GLY A 176 -5.91 9.34 -1.00
CA GLY A 176 -7.01 9.14 -0.04
C GLY A 176 -6.81 7.89 0.83
N ALA A 177 -6.39 6.78 0.23
CA ALA A 177 -6.09 5.54 0.93
C ALA A 177 -4.97 5.70 1.97
N SER A 178 -3.89 6.41 1.61
CA SER A 178 -2.77 6.64 2.52
C SER A 178 -3.15 7.47 3.74
N LEU A 179 -4.06 8.43 3.58
CA LEU A 179 -4.59 9.22 4.69
C LEU A 179 -5.40 8.33 5.65
N VAL A 180 -6.31 7.52 5.10
CA VAL A 180 -7.10 6.55 5.89
C VAL A 180 -6.20 5.54 6.59
N MET A 181 -5.17 5.03 5.91
CA MET A 181 -4.17 4.14 6.50
C MET A 181 -3.42 4.84 7.64
N GLY A 182 -3.02 6.10 7.46
CA GLY A 182 -2.42 6.91 8.51
C GLY A 182 -3.32 7.01 9.73
N VAL A 183 -4.61 7.31 9.54
CA VAL A 183 -5.58 7.41 10.65
C VAL A 183 -5.71 6.06 11.36
N ALA A 184 -5.78 4.96 10.61
CA ALA A 184 -5.92 3.62 11.18
C ALA A 184 -4.69 3.22 12.02
N VAL A 185 -3.48 3.47 11.51
CA VAL A 185 -2.22 3.17 12.24
C VAL A 185 -2.08 4.07 13.46
N SER A 186 -2.39 5.37 13.35
CA SER A 186 -2.46 6.32 14.48
C SER A 186 -3.48 5.90 15.52
N GLY A 187 -4.68 5.52 15.10
CA GLY A 187 -5.73 5.03 15.99
C GLY A 187 -5.29 3.80 16.78
N MET A 188 -4.67 2.83 16.11
CA MET A 188 -4.11 1.64 16.78
C MET A 188 -3.04 2.04 17.81
N HIS A 189 -2.11 2.91 17.44
CA HIS A 189 -1.04 3.37 18.32
C HIS A 189 -1.60 4.05 19.58
N TYR A 190 -2.52 5.00 19.44
CA TYR A 190 -3.10 5.70 20.60
C TYR A 190 -3.99 4.79 21.45
N THR A 191 -4.70 3.83 20.83
CA THR A 191 -5.47 2.82 21.58
C THR A 191 -4.54 1.93 22.39
N ALA A 192 -3.42 1.50 21.82
CA ALA A 192 -2.43 0.70 22.52
C ALA A 192 -1.76 1.49 23.66
N MET A 193 -1.49 2.79 23.46
CA MET A 193 -1.01 3.68 24.54
C MET A 193 -2.04 3.86 25.66
N ALA A 194 -3.34 3.93 25.33
CA ALA A 194 -4.40 3.99 26.34
C ALA A 194 -4.51 2.72 27.19
N ALA A 195 -3.97 1.58 26.71
CA ALA A 195 -3.89 0.34 27.47
C ALA A 195 -2.79 0.35 28.54
N VAL A 196 -1.87 1.33 28.47
CA VAL A 196 -0.67 1.37 29.30
C VAL A 196 -0.91 2.28 30.49
N SER A 197 -0.78 1.72 31.68
CA SER A 197 -0.71 2.49 32.93
C SER A 197 0.68 2.35 33.54
N VAL A 198 1.31 3.47 33.87
CA VAL A 198 2.68 3.51 34.43
C VAL A 198 2.59 3.92 35.88
N HIS A 199 2.94 3.02 36.79
CA HIS A 199 3.11 3.32 38.20
C HIS A 199 4.60 3.60 38.48
N VAL A 200 4.95 4.89 38.57
CA VAL A 200 6.29 5.33 38.95
C VAL A 200 6.46 5.22 40.47
N HIS A 201 7.43 4.41 40.91
CA HIS A 201 7.83 4.38 42.32
C HIS A 201 8.73 5.59 42.61
N GLY A 202 8.47 6.26 43.74
CA GLY A 202 8.97 7.60 44.06
C GLY A 202 10.48 7.82 43.89
N THR A 203 10.80 9.07 43.55
CA THR A 203 12.13 9.66 43.37
C THR A 203 13.14 9.23 44.45
N GLY A 204 13.94 8.21 44.14
CA GLY A 204 15.23 7.97 44.79
C GLY A 204 16.34 8.62 43.97
N ASP A 205 17.20 9.39 44.64
CA ASP A 205 18.35 10.15 44.12
C ASP A 205 19.41 9.27 43.40
N GLY A 206 19.04 8.67 42.27
CA GLY A 206 19.98 8.07 41.34
C GLY A 206 20.51 9.14 40.39
N SER A 207 21.69 9.69 40.66
CA SER A 207 22.39 10.51 39.67
C SER A 207 22.75 9.62 38.47
N PHE A 208 21.97 9.68 37.40
CA PHE A 208 22.25 8.90 36.19
C PHE A 208 23.34 9.60 35.36
N SER A 209 24.56 9.06 35.42
CA SER A 209 25.59 9.30 34.42
C SER A 209 25.34 8.39 33.22
N GLY A 210 24.56 8.85 32.26
CA GLY A 210 24.32 8.17 30.98
C GLY A 210 23.90 9.17 29.92
N ASP A 211 24.36 8.98 28.67
CA ASP A 211 24.03 9.84 27.54
C ASP A 211 22.52 10.09 27.44
N SER A 212 22.15 11.33 27.14
CA SER A 212 20.77 11.80 27.07
C SER A 212 19.89 10.84 26.25
N PRO A 213 18.72 10.39 26.75
CA PRO A 213 17.75 9.54 26.05
C PRO A 213 17.53 9.84 24.55
N GLY A 214 17.41 11.13 24.22
CA GLY A 214 17.21 11.58 22.85
C GLY A 214 18.43 11.41 21.94
N SER A 215 19.66 11.37 22.46
CA SER A 215 20.89 11.36 21.65
C SER A 215 21.05 10.08 20.82
N LEU A 216 20.47 8.97 21.26
CA LEU A 216 20.52 7.68 20.55
C LEU A 216 19.32 7.44 19.63
N LEU A 217 18.13 7.94 19.99
CA LEU A 217 16.93 7.78 19.17
C LEU A 217 16.90 8.70 17.95
N PHE A 218 17.32 9.97 18.10
CA PHE A 218 17.31 10.93 16.98
C PHE A 218 18.09 10.41 15.77
N PRO A 219 19.35 9.93 15.90
CA PRO A 219 20.10 9.36 14.76
C PRO A 219 19.43 8.13 14.17
N MET A 220 18.76 7.34 15.00
CA MET A 220 18.12 6.10 14.58
C MET A 220 16.83 6.35 13.78
N LEU A 221 16.11 7.42 14.08
CA LEU A 221 14.97 7.91 13.30
C LEU A 221 15.38 8.51 11.94
N VAL A 222 16.56 9.12 11.87
CA VAL A 222 17.06 9.75 10.63
C VAL A 222 17.19 8.75 9.49
N GLY A 223 17.65 7.52 9.75
CA GLY A 223 17.84 6.50 8.72
C GLY A 223 16.53 6.15 7.98
N PRO A 224 15.50 5.63 8.66
CA PRO A 224 14.20 5.34 8.06
C PRO A 224 13.51 6.57 7.46
N ALA A 225 13.60 7.74 8.09
CA ALA A 225 13.03 8.97 7.54
C ALA A 225 13.72 9.39 6.23
N ALA A 226 15.05 9.36 6.18
CA ALA A 226 15.82 9.64 4.97
C ALA A 226 15.52 8.61 3.87
N PHE A 227 15.39 7.33 4.23
CA PHE A 227 14.97 6.28 3.31
C PHE A 227 13.58 6.58 2.70
N LEU A 228 12.60 6.98 3.51
CA LEU A 228 11.26 7.35 3.02
C LEU A 228 11.31 8.56 2.08
N LEU A 229 12.10 9.58 2.41
CA LEU A 229 12.26 10.75 1.54
C LEU A 229 12.92 10.37 0.21
N LEU A 230 13.99 9.58 0.24
CA LEU A 230 14.67 9.11 -0.97
C LEU A 230 13.75 8.22 -1.82
N ALA A 231 13.05 7.27 -1.20
CA ALA A 231 12.06 6.45 -1.89
C ALA A 231 10.93 7.31 -2.49
N GLY A 232 10.52 8.37 -1.79
CA GLY A 232 9.54 9.32 -2.28
C GLY A 232 10.00 10.12 -3.48
N VAL A 233 11.25 10.59 -3.47
CA VAL A 233 11.89 11.22 -4.64
C VAL A 233 11.91 10.24 -5.81
N VAL A 234 12.43 9.02 -5.62
CA VAL A 234 12.51 8.00 -6.69
C VAL A 234 11.14 7.70 -7.29
N VAL A 235 10.11 7.51 -6.45
CA VAL A 235 8.74 7.22 -6.90
C VAL A 235 8.08 8.42 -7.58
N MET A 236 8.39 9.65 -7.16
CA MET A 236 7.84 10.87 -7.75
C MET A 236 8.47 11.20 -9.11
N PHE A 237 9.76 10.91 -9.28
CA PHE A 237 10.49 11.13 -10.53
C PHE A 237 10.39 9.96 -11.51
N ASP A 238 9.65 8.88 -11.20
CA ASP A 238 9.41 7.78 -12.13
C ASP A 238 8.33 8.20 -13.17
N PRO A 239 8.71 8.54 -14.42
CA PRO A 239 7.80 9.13 -15.40
C PRO A 239 6.70 8.17 -15.85
N LEU A 240 6.91 6.85 -15.69
CA LEU A 240 5.90 5.83 -16.02
C LEU A 240 4.69 5.86 -15.05
N LEU A 241 4.82 6.49 -13.88
CA LEU A 241 3.72 6.65 -12.93
C LEU A 241 2.89 7.92 -13.16
N VAL A 242 3.46 8.94 -13.80
CA VAL A 242 2.77 10.22 -14.11
C VAL A 242 2.07 10.16 -15.47
N LEU A 243 2.70 9.52 -16.47
CA LEU A 243 2.13 9.40 -17.83
C LEU A 243 1.08 8.29 -17.96
N GLY A 244 1.12 7.29 -17.06
CA GLY A 244 0.19 6.15 -17.07
C GLY A 244 -1.25 6.45 -16.64
N ASP A 245 -1.56 7.65 -16.14
CA ASP A 245 -2.94 8.08 -15.89
C ASP A 245 -3.51 8.91 -17.07
N GLY A 246 -2.65 9.52 -17.90
CA GLY A 246 -3.05 10.36 -19.04
C GLY A 246 -3.45 9.55 -20.28
N GLU A 247 -2.59 8.63 -20.71
CA GLU A 247 -2.82 7.89 -21.97
C GLU A 247 -4.03 6.95 -21.90
N TRP A 248 -4.37 6.40 -20.72
CA TRP A 248 -5.45 5.42 -20.58
C TRP A 248 -6.85 6.04 -20.53
N ASN A 249 -6.99 7.20 -19.87
CA ASN A 249 -8.25 7.94 -19.85
C ASN A 249 -8.58 8.45 -21.27
N GLU A 250 -7.56 8.86 -22.00
CA GLU A 250 -7.66 9.26 -23.40
C GLU A 250 -7.93 8.08 -24.34
N SER A 251 -7.33 6.91 -24.08
CA SER A 251 -7.59 5.67 -24.83
C SER A 251 -9.02 5.16 -24.65
N GLN A 252 -9.56 5.19 -23.42
CA GLN A 252 -10.97 4.85 -23.18
C GLN A 252 -11.91 5.87 -23.81
N ALA A 253 -11.63 7.17 -23.69
CA ALA A 253 -12.42 8.22 -24.35
C ALA A 253 -12.40 8.08 -25.87
N LYS A 254 -11.24 7.77 -26.48
CA LYS A 254 -11.10 7.49 -27.92
C LYS A 254 -11.81 6.20 -28.34
N SER A 255 -11.82 5.17 -27.51
CA SER A 255 -12.54 3.91 -27.79
C SER A 255 -14.06 4.06 -27.72
N GLY A 256 -14.57 4.85 -26.77
CA GLY A 256 -16.01 5.15 -26.66
C GLY A 256 -16.53 6.08 -27.77
N THR A 257 -15.66 6.95 -28.30
CA THR A 257 -16.02 7.87 -29.39
C THR A 257 -15.93 7.21 -30.77
N ARG A 258 -14.98 6.29 -31.01
CA ARG A 258 -14.88 5.55 -32.30
C ARG A 258 -15.98 4.53 -32.53
N GLN A 259 -16.64 4.05 -31.46
CA GLN A 259 -17.74 3.09 -31.61
C GLN A 259 -19.10 3.75 -31.92
N GLY A 260 -19.19 5.09 -31.88
CA GLY A 260 -20.41 5.86 -32.16
C GLY A 260 -20.52 6.45 -33.57
N THR A 261 -19.49 6.35 -34.43
CA THR A 261 -19.43 7.06 -35.72
C THR A 261 -18.89 6.22 -36.88
N SER A 262 -19.01 4.89 -36.82
CA SER A 262 -18.60 4.00 -37.92
C SER A 262 -19.73 3.06 -38.35
N ALA A 263 -20.95 3.59 -38.48
CA ALA A 263 -22.08 2.88 -39.08
C ALA A 263 -23.14 3.85 -39.63
N ALA A 264 -22.74 4.86 -40.41
CA ALA A 264 -23.65 5.65 -41.24
C ALA A 264 -22.85 6.56 -42.19
N ASP A 265 -22.19 5.99 -43.19
CA ASP A 265 -22.05 6.65 -44.50
C ASP A 265 -21.37 5.69 -45.46
N ASP A 266 -22.19 5.02 -46.26
CA ASP A 266 -21.87 4.66 -47.65
C ASP A 266 -23.16 4.09 -48.25
N ILE A 267 -23.88 4.94 -48.98
CA ILE A 267 -24.56 4.71 -50.27
C ILE A 267 -25.36 6.00 -50.60
N GLN A 268 -24.80 6.79 -51.52
CA GLN A 268 -25.48 7.79 -52.35
C GLN A 268 -26.21 7.02 -53.48
N GLU A 269 -27.48 7.24 -53.85
CA GLU A 269 -28.02 8.29 -54.75
C GLU A 269 -29.49 7.92 -55.14
N PRO A 270 -30.25 8.67 -55.99
CA PRO A 270 -30.99 9.92 -55.79
C PRO A 270 -32.54 9.76 -55.71
N ALA A 271 -33.23 10.88 -55.46
CA ALA A 271 -34.68 11.04 -55.27
C ALA A 271 -35.58 10.63 -56.46
N PRO A 272 -36.89 10.39 -56.19
CA PRO A 272 -37.88 11.30 -56.74
C PRO A 272 -38.98 11.74 -55.75
N GLN A 273 -39.59 12.89 -56.09
CA GLN A 273 -40.70 13.56 -55.43
C GLN A 273 -41.97 12.69 -55.36
N HIS A 274 -42.75 12.79 -54.28
CA HIS A 274 -44.22 12.97 -54.33
C HIS A 274 -44.80 13.32 -52.94
N SER A 275 -45.72 14.30 -52.96
CA SER A 275 -46.49 14.88 -51.85
C SER A 275 -47.43 13.90 -51.14
N ASN A 276 -47.61 14.03 -49.83
CA ASN A 276 -48.89 14.46 -49.21
C ASN A 276 -48.85 14.54 -47.68
N ALA A 277 -49.66 15.48 -47.19
CA ALA A 277 -49.79 15.96 -45.83
C ALA A 277 -50.52 15.01 -44.84
N LEU A 278 -50.33 15.25 -43.53
CA LEU A 278 -51.36 15.67 -42.55
C LEU A 278 -51.07 15.18 -41.10
N LEU A 279 -51.04 16.16 -40.17
CA LEU A 279 -51.60 16.19 -38.79
C LEU A 279 -51.45 15.00 -37.82
N GLY A 280 -50.91 15.27 -36.62
CA GLY A 280 -51.27 14.53 -35.39
C GLY A 280 -50.18 14.53 -34.29
N GLY A 281 -50.48 15.16 -33.14
CA GLY A 281 -49.57 15.39 -32.00
C GLY A 281 -49.09 14.19 -31.16
N PRO A 282 -48.31 14.42 -30.09
CA PRO A 282 -47.55 13.38 -29.41
C PRO A 282 -48.37 12.65 -28.34
N VAL A 283 -48.38 11.32 -28.40
CA VAL A 283 -48.89 10.46 -27.32
C VAL A 283 -47.69 9.90 -26.54
N ILE A 284 -47.59 10.31 -25.27
CA ILE A 284 -46.67 9.72 -24.29
C ILE A 284 -47.22 8.34 -23.91
N ALA A 285 -46.51 7.28 -24.30
CA ALA A 285 -46.78 5.91 -23.89
C ALA A 285 -45.62 5.39 -23.00
N ALA A 286 -45.99 4.90 -21.82
CA ALA A 286 -45.10 4.38 -20.79
C ALA A 286 -44.31 3.15 -21.29
N ARG A 287 -42.98 3.12 -21.03
CA ARG A 287 -42.13 1.94 -21.30
C ARG A 287 -42.31 0.89 -20.20
N PRO A 288 -42.57 -0.39 -20.51
CA PRO A 288 -42.37 -1.47 -19.57
C PRO A 288 -40.87 -1.78 -19.42
N ARG A 289 -40.48 -2.11 -18.18
CA ARG A 289 -39.14 -2.52 -17.74
C ARG A 289 -38.72 -3.78 -18.52
N GLN A 290 -37.83 -3.63 -19.50
CA GLN A 290 -37.17 -4.76 -20.17
C GLN A 290 -36.04 -5.30 -19.28
N GLU A 291 -36.22 -6.55 -18.84
CA GLU A 291 -35.18 -7.39 -18.27
C GLU A 291 -34.03 -7.54 -19.27
N GLN A 292 -32.88 -6.93 -18.97
CA GLN A 292 -31.65 -7.11 -19.75
C GLN A 292 -31.10 -8.52 -19.50
N ALA A 293 -31.53 -9.46 -20.35
CA ALA A 293 -30.82 -10.72 -20.54
C ALA A 293 -29.46 -10.43 -21.20
N TYR A 294 -28.37 -10.65 -20.47
CA TYR A 294 -27.01 -10.65 -21.02
C TYR A 294 -26.90 -11.78 -22.07
N PRO A 295 -26.58 -11.51 -23.34
CA PRO A 295 -26.29 -12.60 -24.28
C PRO A 295 -24.96 -13.24 -23.89
N ARG A 296 -25.02 -14.55 -23.59
CA ARG A 296 -23.86 -15.43 -23.42
C ARG A 296 -23.08 -15.42 -24.74
N GLN A 297 -21.96 -14.73 -24.81
CA GLN A 297 -21.02 -14.86 -25.93
C GLN A 297 -20.45 -16.28 -25.93
N GLU A 298 -20.98 -17.15 -26.80
CA GLU A 298 -20.26 -18.34 -27.23
C GLU A 298 -19.01 -17.89 -27.99
N GLN A 299 -17.87 -17.89 -27.29
CA GLN A 299 -16.55 -17.79 -27.91
C GLN A 299 -16.35 -19.05 -28.75
N ALA A 300 -16.65 -18.95 -30.05
CA ALA A 300 -16.20 -19.91 -31.03
C ALA A 300 -14.67 -19.87 -31.09
N TYR A 301 -14.02 -20.91 -30.57
CA TYR A 301 -12.59 -21.12 -30.74
C TYR A 301 -12.31 -21.37 -32.24
N PRO A 302 -11.36 -20.66 -32.89
CA PRO A 302 -11.02 -20.95 -34.27
C PRO A 302 -10.43 -22.37 -34.40
N ARG A 303 -10.85 -23.11 -35.44
CA ARG A 303 -10.25 -24.40 -35.79
C ARG A 303 -8.75 -24.23 -36.07
N GLN A 304 -8.00 -25.25 -35.66
CA GLN A 304 -6.53 -25.30 -35.67
C GLN A 304 -5.91 -25.37 -37.09
N ASP A 305 -6.76 -25.42 -38.12
CA ASP A 305 -6.44 -25.67 -39.51
C ASP A 305 -5.97 -24.38 -40.26
N GLN A 306 -5.98 -23.23 -39.58
CA GLN A 306 -5.84 -21.90 -40.19
C GLN A 306 -4.53 -21.18 -39.84
N TYR A 307 -3.49 -21.93 -39.42
CA TYR A 307 -2.13 -21.40 -39.31
C TYR A 307 -1.34 -21.66 -40.61
N PRO A 308 -0.82 -20.62 -41.29
CA PRO A 308 0.21 -20.82 -42.31
C PRO A 308 1.43 -21.49 -41.69
N THR A 309 1.85 -22.64 -42.22
CA THR A 309 3.11 -23.30 -41.85
C THR A 309 4.28 -22.33 -42.00
N ALA A 310 5.04 -22.14 -40.91
CA ALA A 310 6.27 -21.37 -40.93
C ALA A 310 7.31 -22.01 -41.88
N PRO A 311 8.16 -21.22 -42.57
CA PRO A 311 9.27 -21.76 -43.37
C PRO A 311 10.21 -22.60 -42.49
N GLN A 312 10.52 -23.82 -42.94
CA GLN A 312 11.51 -24.70 -42.30
C GLN A 312 12.90 -24.03 -42.32
N PRO A 313 13.64 -24.02 -41.20
CA PRO A 313 15.03 -23.56 -41.20
C PRO A 313 15.91 -24.54 -42.02
N PRO A 314 16.97 -24.04 -42.70
CA PRO A 314 17.86 -24.90 -43.49
C PRO A 314 18.57 -25.93 -42.60
N THR A 315 18.60 -27.18 -43.07
CA THR A 315 19.31 -28.29 -42.41
C THR A 315 20.81 -28.00 -42.31
N PRO A 316 21.45 -28.14 -41.14
CA PRO A 316 22.89 -28.01 -41.00
C PRO A 316 23.60 -29.14 -41.78
N GLN A 317 24.37 -28.78 -42.81
CA GLN A 317 25.33 -29.70 -43.42
C GLN A 317 26.51 -29.85 -42.46
N TRP A 318 26.58 -30.99 -41.77
CA TRP A 318 27.75 -31.36 -40.97
C TRP A 318 28.93 -31.67 -41.89
N ALA A 319 29.99 -30.86 -41.82
CA ALA A 319 31.27 -31.16 -42.45
C ALA A 319 31.98 -32.28 -41.64
N PRO A 320 32.56 -33.30 -42.28
CA PRO A 320 33.35 -34.30 -41.58
C PRO A 320 34.64 -33.68 -41.00
N PRO A 321 35.12 -34.16 -39.84
CA PRO A 321 36.33 -33.65 -39.23
C PRO A 321 37.57 -33.92 -40.11
N PRO A 322 38.53 -32.99 -40.21
CA PRO A 322 39.78 -33.23 -40.92
C PRO A 322 40.58 -34.31 -40.20
N THR A 323 40.99 -35.33 -40.94
CA THR A 323 41.90 -36.38 -40.52
C THR A 323 43.26 -35.79 -40.17
N SER A 324 43.77 -36.13 -38.99
CA SER A 324 45.14 -35.85 -38.57
C SER A 324 46.13 -36.56 -39.50
N GLN A 325 46.86 -35.80 -40.32
CA GLN A 325 48.12 -36.22 -40.89
C GLN A 325 48.95 -34.98 -41.26
N ASP A 326 50.18 -34.98 -40.75
CA ASP A 326 51.38 -34.46 -41.39
C ASP A 326 51.79 -32.99 -41.14
N TRP A 327 52.67 -32.87 -40.11
CA TRP A 327 53.79 -31.93 -39.85
C TRP A 327 53.51 -30.49 -39.46
#